data_AF-A0A5N8W4E3-F1
#
_entry.id   AF-A0A5N8W4E3-F1
#
_cell.length_a   1.000
_cell.length_b   1.000
_cell.length_c   1.000
_cell.angle_alpha   90.00
_cell.angle_beta   90.00
_cell.angle_gamma   90.00
#
_symmetry.space_group_name_H-M   'P 1'
#
loop_
_entity.id
_entity.type
_entity.pdbx_description
1 polymer ?
#
loop_
_entity_poly.entity_id
_entity_poly.type
_entity_poly.pdbx_seq_one_letter_code
_entity_poly.pdbx_strand_id
1 'polypeptide(L)'
;MGHRGRHRRRRRGRALRAGLAGTALALTAAATMISASQAVGGDNPGPLKPLTSASELGRLQLHENLVSEKSLDTLTDQMGGNVSVDGVLRSANHSMRNEAACSGTEREALPVEPAASRAYCWDTRDATTGKWLPRSVATSDDDADGLWGDDRVVLSGWTHNDDRAGEPEADKGLARVAFIDANDPDDLKYRWVLLVAPLPGGHDFGAVRSDIGGMVWYQDKLIVTAKNGADHDNALFVFDMHHILQTDVKSGAIGRVRDGWSAHGYEYVLPAVGSYNLTGGACTASDDSAVPCFGSISLDRTSTPNSLVAGEWSAPGDTGPARLWRYHFSTALDRTGLLGATSGGIVDADEAYETEASGLRGVISHKPNGASEADWYVDQAPGDRDKHGTLWRQNEGGADAARCTADRTNACWGRHTESMSYAKQTGELWTLTQRTANQTAPGRVLYTVPLSAVANSMD
;
A
#
# COMPACT_ATOMS: atom_id res chain seq x y z
N MET A 1 -22.30 42.11 -58.46
CA MET A 1 -21.50 42.91 -59.43
C MET A 1 -20.25 43.40 -58.72
N GLY A 2 -19.08 43.33 -59.39
CA GLY A 2 -17.75 43.63 -58.83
C GLY A 2 -17.59 45.07 -58.30
N HIS A 3 -16.48 45.49 -57.70
CA HIS A 3 -15.08 45.17 -58.01
C HIS A 3 -14.16 45.96 -57.04
N ARG A 4 -12.92 45.45 -56.84
CA ARG A 4 -11.64 46.20 -56.68
C ARG A 4 -11.41 47.01 -55.39
N GLY A 5 -10.19 47.12 -54.83
CA GLY A 5 -8.90 46.62 -55.29
C GLY A 5 -7.70 46.98 -54.37
N ARG A 6 -6.68 46.12 -54.44
CA ARG A 6 -5.23 46.35 -54.62
C ARG A 6 -4.46 47.53 -53.96
N HIS A 7 -3.33 47.11 -53.37
CA HIS A 7 -1.95 47.66 -53.36
C HIS A 7 -1.49 48.63 -52.26
N ARG A 8 -0.41 48.22 -51.54
CA ARG A 8 0.92 48.87 -51.67
C ARG A 8 2.08 48.02 -51.15
N ARG A 9 3.18 48.07 -51.90
CA ARG A 9 4.52 47.49 -51.69
C ARG A 9 5.50 48.64 -51.43
N ARG A 10 6.50 48.50 -50.55
CA ARG A 10 7.82 49.19 -50.56
C ARG A 10 8.78 48.37 -49.66
N ARG A 11 9.76 47.62 -50.18
CA ARG A 11 11.16 47.97 -50.56
C ARG A 11 11.95 48.57 -49.38
N ARG A 12 12.89 47.84 -48.77
CA ARG A 12 14.30 47.51 -49.14
C ARG A 12 15.28 48.42 -48.38
N GLY A 13 16.24 47.82 -47.68
CA GLY A 13 17.44 48.50 -47.18
C GLY A 13 18.47 47.48 -46.67
N ARG A 14 19.51 47.24 -47.48
CA ARG A 14 20.70 46.44 -47.15
C ARG A 14 21.65 47.26 -46.27
N ALA A 15 22.41 46.59 -45.41
CA ALA A 15 23.81 46.95 -45.15
C ALA A 15 24.62 45.68 -44.84
N LEU A 16 25.73 45.53 -45.55
CA LEU A 16 26.68 44.43 -45.50
C LEU A 16 28.05 45.10 -45.60
N ARG A 17 28.96 44.81 -44.67
CA ARG A 17 30.43 44.99 -44.66
C ARG A 17 30.90 44.93 -43.21
N ALA A 18 32.05 44.40 -42.81
CA ALA A 18 33.09 43.59 -43.44
C ALA A 18 34.13 43.31 -42.33
N GLY A 19 34.75 42.13 -42.39
CA GLY A 19 36.16 41.88 -42.05
C GLY A 19 36.58 41.88 -40.57
N LEU A 20 37.13 40.75 -40.14
CA LEU A 20 38.47 40.67 -39.54
C LEU A 20 38.99 39.23 -39.63
N ALA A 21 40.22 39.09 -40.10
CA ALA A 21 41.00 37.85 -40.13
C ALA A 21 41.72 37.65 -38.80
N GLY A 22 41.99 36.40 -38.41
CA GLY A 22 42.86 36.12 -37.26
C GLY A 22 42.77 34.68 -36.74
N THR A 23 43.68 33.84 -37.24
CA THR A 23 44.33 32.65 -36.63
C THR A 23 43.87 32.15 -35.25
N ALA A 24 43.58 30.85 -35.13
CA ALA A 24 44.36 29.92 -34.28
C ALA A 24 43.79 28.48 -34.38
N LEU A 25 44.68 27.52 -34.61
CA LEU A 25 44.44 26.09 -34.39
C LEU A 25 44.12 25.85 -32.91
N ALA A 26 43.01 25.18 -32.63
CA ALA A 26 42.85 24.40 -31.42
C ALA A 26 42.11 23.11 -31.78
N LEU A 27 42.86 22.01 -31.79
CA LEU A 27 42.31 20.66 -31.72
C LEU A 27 41.61 20.51 -30.37
N THR A 28 40.28 20.54 -30.36
CA THR A 28 39.50 19.87 -29.32
C THR A 28 38.82 18.69 -29.98
N ALA A 29 39.40 17.52 -29.74
CA ALA A 29 38.70 16.25 -29.89
C ALA A 29 37.44 16.33 -29.01
N ALA A 30 36.30 16.62 -29.62
CA ALA A 30 35.02 16.34 -29.00
C ALA A 30 34.90 14.82 -28.94
N ALA A 31 35.36 14.26 -27.83
CA ALA A 31 34.93 12.94 -27.40
C ALA A 31 33.42 13.04 -27.27
N THR A 32 32.72 12.56 -28.30
CA THR A 32 31.33 12.16 -28.19
C THR A 32 31.33 10.94 -27.28
N MET A 33 31.42 11.20 -25.97
CA MET A 33 30.93 10.25 -24.99
C MET A 33 29.42 10.20 -25.20
N ILE A 34 29.02 9.32 -26.12
CA ILE A 34 27.72 8.69 -26.09
C ILE A 34 27.73 7.95 -24.76
N SER A 35 27.35 8.64 -23.69
CA SER A 35 26.91 7.98 -22.48
C SER A 35 25.69 7.18 -22.91
N ALA A 36 25.89 5.91 -23.20
CA ALA A 36 24.84 4.92 -23.07
C ALA A 36 24.54 4.81 -21.58
N SER A 37 23.88 5.83 -21.03
CA SER A 37 23.24 5.78 -19.72
C SER A 37 21.98 4.94 -19.89
N GLN A 38 22.16 3.63 -20.02
CA GLN A 38 21.12 2.66 -19.72
C GLN A 38 21.45 2.05 -18.37
N ALA A 39 21.20 2.82 -17.32
CA ALA A 39 21.06 2.32 -15.96
C ALA A 39 19.68 2.77 -15.50
N VAL A 40 18.69 1.90 -15.72
CA VAL A 40 17.35 2.01 -15.11
C VAL A 40 17.12 0.72 -14.36
N GLY A 41 17.76 0.66 -13.20
CA GLY A 41 17.47 -0.16 -12.03
C GLY A 41 18.01 0.69 -10.88
N GLY A 42 17.16 1.06 -9.92
CA GLY A 42 17.49 2.06 -8.89
C GLY A 42 18.84 1.78 -8.24
N ASP A 43 19.65 2.82 -8.07
CA ASP A 43 20.94 2.72 -7.40
C ASP A 43 20.76 2.10 -6.01
N ASN A 44 21.79 1.40 -5.52
CA ASN A 44 21.76 0.80 -4.18
C ASN A 44 21.50 1.90 -3.13
N PRO A 45 20.43 1.80 -2.31
CA PRO A 45 20.05 2.83 -1.36
C PRO A 45 21.01 2.97 -0.17
N GLY A 46 21.96 2.03 -0.01
CA GLY A 46 22.92 2.04 1.08
C GLY A 46 22.30 1.71 2.45
N PRO A 47 23.07 1.89 3.53
CA PRO A 47 22.61 1.59 4.88
C PRO A 47 21.49 2.55 5.32
N LEU A 48 20.66 2.06 6.25
CA LEU A 48 19.70 2.91 6.95
C LEU A 48 20.42 3.91 7.85
N LYS A 49 19.91 5.15 7.90
CA LYS A 49 20.41 6.17 8.83
C LYS A 49 19.42 6.34 9.99
N PRO A 50 19.81 6.11 11.25
CA PRO A 50 18.92 6.30 12.38
C PRO A 50 18.43 7.74 12.53
N LEU A 51 17.13 7.91 12.78
CA LEU A 51 16.51 9.20 13.09
C LEU A 51 16.25 9.29 14.60
N THR A 52 17.08 10.06 15.31
CA THR A 52 17.04 10.12 16.79
C THR A 52 16.65 11.49 17.34
N SER A 53 16.49 12.50 16.50
CA SER A 53 16.17 13.85 16.97
C SER A 53 14.71 13.94 17.40
N ALA A 54 14.44 14.66 18.49
CA ALA A 54 13.07 14.86 18.97
C ALA A 54 12.17 15.56 17.94
N SER A 55 12.74 16.39 17.06
CA SER A 55 11.99 17.04 15.99
C SER A 55 11.57 16.07 14.90
N GLU A 56 12.43 15.12 14.50
CA GLU A 56 12.06 14.10 13.51
C GLU A 56 11.05 13.11 14.10
N LEU A 57 11.32 12.60 15.30
CA LEU A 57 10.41 11.67 15.98
C LEU A 57 9.06 12.31 16.29
N GLY A 58 9.04 13.60 16.64
CA GLY A 58 7.80 14.34 16.89
C GLY A 58 6.88 14.46 15.66
N ARG A 59 7.42 14.37 14.44
CA ARG A 59 6.61 14.34 13.21
C ARG A 59 5.90 13.00 12.99
N LEU A 60 6.40 11.94 13.63
CA LEU A 60 5.82 10.60 13.58
C LEU A 60 4.80 10.37 14.69
N GLN A 61 4.57 11.35 15.58
CA GLN A 61 3.66 11.17 16.68
C GLN A 61 2.20 11.09 16.20
N LEU A 62 1.45 10.15 16.77
CA LEU A 62 0.02 9.98 16.50
C LEU A 62 -0.81 10.32 17.75
N HIS A 63 -2.07 10.65 17.52
CA HIS A 63 -3.08 10.76 18.56
C HIS A 63 -4.23 9.77 18.27
N GLU A 64 -4.56 8.97 19.27
CA GLU A 64 -5.61 7.95 19.23
C GLU A 64 -6.99 8.58 19.45
N ASN A 65 -7.94 8.20 18.59
CA ASN A 65 -9.35 8.56 18.72
C ASN A 65 -10.19 7.30 18.64
N LEU A 66 -10.68 6.82 19.79
CA LEU A 66 -11.57 5.66 19.85
C LEU A 66 -13.02 6.07 19.67
N VAL A 67 -13.79 5.26 18.95
CA VAL A 67 -15.24 5.37 18.90
C VAL A 67 -15.81 4.87 20.22
N SER A 68 -16.73 5.62 20.82
CA SER A 68 -17.34 5.21 22.09
C SER A 68 -18.06 3.85 21.95
N GLU A 69 -17.88 2.95 22.91
CA GLU A 69 -18.56 1.65 22.99
C GLU A 69 -20.07 1.79 22.76
N LYS A 70 -20.71 2.75 23.44
CA LYS A 70 -22.14 3.03 23.28
C LYS A 70 -22.56 3.24 21.82
N SER A 71 -21.74 3.92 21.02
CA SER A 71 -22.05 4.16 19.60
C SER A 71 -21.89 2.88 18.78
N LEU A 72 -20.87 2.06 19.09
CA LEU A 72 -20.67 0.75 18.46
C LEU A 72 -21.82 -0.21 18.80
N ASP A 73 -22.22 -0.29 20.07
CA ASP A 73 -23.35 -1.09 20.54
C ASP A 73 -24.65 -0.67 19.86
N THR A 74 -24.91 0.65 19.84
CA THR A 74 -26.12 1.21 19.22
C THR A 74 -26.21 0.91 17.73
N LEU A 75 -25.08 0.92 17.02
CA LEU A 75 -25.02 0.55 15.61
C LEU A 75 -25.25 -0.96 15.43
N THR A 76 -24.54 -1.77 16.21
CA THR A 76 -24.60 -3.24 16.17
C THR A 76 -26.03 -3.74 16.44
N ASP A 77 -26.67 -3.24 17.49
CA ASP A 77 -28.04 -3.61 17.86
C ASP A 77 -29.04 -3.25 16.77
N GLN A 78 -28.90 -2.07 16.14
CA GLN A 78 -29.80 -1.64 15.06
C GLN A 78 -29.59 -2.39 13.75
N MET A 79 -28.42 -3.01 13.55
CA MET A 79 -28.12 -3.84 12.37
C MET A 79 -28.36 -5.33 12.61
N GLY A 80 -28.84 -5.72 13.79
CA GLY A 80 -29.21 -7.10 14.10
C GLY A 80 -28.08 -7.97 14.66
N GLY A 81 -26.99 -7.36 15.13
CA GLY A 81 -25.85 -8.03 15.75
C GLY A 81 -24.66 -8.25 14.81
N ASN A 82 -23.58 -8.79 15.38
CA ASN A 82 -22.34 -9.08 14.68
C ASN A 82 -22.43 -10.39 13.88
N VAL A 83 -21.74 -10.41 12.74
CA VAL A 83 -21.42 -11.59 11.95
C VAL A 83 -19.96 -11.96 12.22
N SER A 84 -19.67 -13.25 12.36
CA SER A 84 -18.28 -13.70 12.49
C SER A 84 -17.53 -13.67 11.16
N VAL A 85 -16.19 -13.67 11.22
CA VAL A 85 -15.34 -13.88 10.05
C VAL A 85 -15.72 -15.17 9.31
N ASP A 86 -15.85 -16.29 10.03
CA ASP A 86 -16.35 -17.58 9.51
C ASP A 86 -17.69 -17.41 8.74
N GLY A 87 -18.62 -16.62 9.27
CA GLY A 87 -19.90 -16.31 8.61
C GLY A 87 -19.71 -15.60 7.26
N VAL A 88 -18.76 -14.67 7.19
CA VAL A 88 -18.38 -14.00 5.93
C VAL A 88 -17.74 -14.99 4.97
N LEU A 89 -16.80 -15.83 5.42
CA LEU A 89 -16.11 -16.81 4.57
C LEU A 89 -17.07 -17.85 3.98
N ARG A 90 -18.01 -18.38 4.77
CA ARG A 90 -19.06 -19.29 4.28
C ARG A 90 -19.99 -18.67 3.24
N SER A 91 -20.08 -17.33 3.23
CA SER A 91 -20.86 -16.57 2.24
C SER A 91 -20.06 -16.19 0.98
N ALA A 92 -18.79 -16.62 0.88
CA ALA A 92 -17.92 -16.30 -0.24
C ALA A 92 -18.58 -16.63 -1.58
N ASN A 93 -18.54 -15.66 -2.48
CA ASN A 93 -19.27 -15.70 -3.75
C ASN A 93 -18.36 -15.42 -4.95
N HIS A 94 -17.05 -15.34 -4.72
CA HIS A 94 -16.03 -15.29 -5.76
C HIS A 94 -14.99 -16.38 -5.51
N SER A 95 -14.41 -16.90 -6.59
CA SER A 95 -13.30 -17.85 -6.55
C SER A 95 -12.05 -17.18 -7.12
N MET A 96 -10.91 -17.45 -6.51
CA MET A 96 -9.61 -17.17 -7.12
C MET A 96 -9.24 -18.32 -8.07
N ARG A 97 -8.38 -18.02 -9.03
CA ARG A 97 -7.80 -18.97 -9.97
C ARG A 97 -6.37 -19.26 -9.53
N ASN A 98 -5.99 -20.53 -9.49
CA ASN A 98 -4.61 -20.91 -9.19
C ASN A 98 -3.64 -20.49 -10.31
N GLU A 99 -2.34 -20.54 -10.04
CA GLU A 99 -1.27 -20.12 -10.94
C GLU A 99 -1.40 -20.68 -12.37
N ALA A 100 -1.73 -21.96 -12.50
CA ALA A 100 -1.89 -22.62 -13.81
C ALA A 100 -3.02 -22.00 -14.68
N ALA A 101 -4.00 -21.36 -14.04
CA ALA A 101 -5.11 -20.66 -14.68
C ALA A 101 -4.91 -19.15 -14.77
N CYS A 102 -3.75 -18.63 -14.35
CA CYS A 102 -3.36 -17.24 -14.58
C CYS A 102 -3.04 -17.00 -16.07
N SER A 103 -3.47 -15.82 -16.54
CA SER A 103 -3.16 -15.32 -17.88
C SER A 103 -1.65 -15.08 -18.06
N GLY A 104 -1.23 -14.81 -19.30
CA GLY A 104 0.17 -14.44 -19.58
C GLY A 104 0.60 -13.18 -18.83
N THR A 105 -0.23 -12.13 -18.87
CA THR A 105 0.04 -10.83 -18.23
C THR A 105 0.03 -10.90 -16.71
N GLU A 106 -0.74 -11.81 -16.09
CA GLU A 106 -0.67 -12.08 -14.65
C GLU A 106 0.64 -12.78 -14.27
N ARG A 107 1.09 -13.76 -15.08
CA ARG A 107 2.37 -14.45 -14.83
C ARG A 107 3.58 -13.55 -15.06
N GLU A 108 3.50 -12.63 -16.02
CA GLU A 108 4.54 -11.60 -16.25
C GLU A 108 4.68 -10.60 -15.09
N ALA A 109 3.67 -10.49 -14.22
CA ALA A 109 3.70 -9.60 -13.06
C ALA A 109 4.40 -10.23 -11.83
N LEU A 110 4.61 -11.54 -11.83
CA LEU A 110 5.29 -12.27 -10.75
C LEU A 110 6.79 -11.91 -10.68
N PRO A 111 7.43 -12.07 -9.50
CA PRO A 111 8.86 -11.82 -9.37
C PRO A 111 9.68 -12.81 -10.22
N VAL A 112 10.81 -12.33 -10.73
CA VAL A 112 11.78 -13.12 -11.50
C VAL A 112 12.71 -13.88 -10.55
N GLU A 113 13.21 -13.21 -9.52
CA GLU A 113 14.15 -13.77 -8.55
C GLU A 113 13.90 -13.15 -7.16
N PRO A 114 13.64 -13.98 -6.13
CA PRO A 114 13.23 -15.38 -6.24
C PRO A 114 11.84 -15.52 -6.88
N ALA A 115 11.59 -16.66 -7.53
CA ALA A 115 10.26 -16.96 -8.05
C ALA A 115 9.22 -17.11 -6.92
N ALA A 116 7.96 -16.78 -7.22
CA ALA A 116 6.85 -16.99 -6.30
C ALA A 116 6.68 -18.48 -5.96
N SER A 117 6.43 -18.81 -4.68
CA SER A 117 6.11 -20.17 -4.25
C SER A 117 4.68 -20.56 -4.61
N ARG A 118 3.76 -19.59 -4.56
CA ARG A 118 2.35 -19.74 -4.92
C ARG A 118 1.85 -18.43 -5.54
N ALA A 119 0.89 -18.55 -6.44
CA ALA A 119 0.23 -17.41 -7.06
C ALA A 119 -1.26 -17.70 -7.27
N TYR A 120 -2.07 -16.69 -7.01
CA TYR A 120 -3.52 -16.71 -7.12
C TYR A 120 -4.00 -15.49 -7.89
N CYS A 121 -4.72 -15.74 -8.97
CA CYS A 121 -5.29 -14.72 -9.81
C CYS A 121 -6.76 -14.49 -9.46
N TRP A 122 -7.19 -13.23 -9.49
CA TRP A 122 -8.55 -12.86 -9.10
C TRP A 122 -9.61 -13.45 -10.05
N ASP A 123 -10.88 -13.48 -9.60
CA ASP A 123 -12.01 -13.73 -10.49
C ASP A 123 -11.92 -12.79 -11.71
N THR A 124 -12.36 -13.25 -12.88
CA THR A 124 -12.17 -12.52 -14.13
C THR A 124 -12.70 -11.08 -14.08
N ARG A 125 -13.81 -10.82 -13.37
CA ARG A 125 -14.35 -9.45 -13.25
C ARG A 125 -13.46 -8.55 -12.40
N ASP A 126 -12.98 -9.05 -11.26
CA ASP A 126 -12.07 -8.30 -10.38
C ASP A 126 -10.65 -8.20 -10.97
N ALA A 127 -10.20 -9.17 -11.76
CA ALA A 127 -8.92 -9.13 -12.45
C ALA A 127 -8.87 -8.05 -13.55
N THR A 128 -10.01 -7.71 -14.15
CA THR A 128 -10.11 -6.82 -15.33
C THR A 128 -10.77 -5.48 -15.04
N THR A 129 -11.36 -5.27 -13.85
CA THR A 129 -12.06 -4.02 -13.54
C THR A 129 -11.10 -2.83 -13.44
N GLY A 130 -11.41 -1.74 -14.14
CA GLY A 130 -10.69 -0.48 -13.98
C GLY A 130 -11.12 0.34 -12.76
N LYS A 131 -12.18 -0.07 -12.04
CA LYS A 131 -12.79 0.71 -10.94
C LYS A 131 -12.12 0.53 -9.59
N TRP A 132 -11.54 -0.63 -9.35
CA TRP A 132 -11.00 -1.00 -8.05
C TRP A 132 -9.55 -1.42 -8.22
N LEU A 133 -8.70 -0.98 -7.31
CA LEU A 133 -7.26 -1.24 -7.31
C LEU A 133 -6.92 -2.00 -6.03
N PRO A 134 -6.32 -3.20 -6.11
CA PRO A 134 -5.72 -3.84 -4.95
C PRO A 134 -4.53 -3.00 -4.46
N ARG A 135 -4.43 -2.81 -3.15
CA ARG A 135 -3.44 -1.92 -2.53
C ARG A 135 -2.69 -2.58 -1.38
N SER A 136 -3.28 -3.59 -0.74
CA SER A 136 -2.63 -4.21 0.41
C SER A 136 -3.08 -5.62 0.71
N VAL A 137 -2.26 -6.30 1.52
CA VAL A 137 -2.52 -7.66 2.01
C VAL A 137 -2.20 -7.74 3.50
N ALA A 138 -2.99 -8.51 4.23
CA ALA A 138 -2.72 -8.94 5.59
C ALA A 138 -3.16 -10.40 5.76
N THR A 139 -2.68 -11.10 6.77
CA THR A 139 -3.05 -12.50 7.02
C THR A 139 -3.47 -12.68 8.47
N SER A 140 -4.34 -13.66 8.74
CA SER A 140 -4.65 -14.13 10.10
C SER A 140 -3.51 -14.93 10.72
N ASP A 141 -2.33 -14.94 10.10
CA ASP A 141 -1.15 -15.63 10.63
C ASP A 141 -0.56 -14.90 11.86
N ASP A 142 -1.40 -14.07 12.48
CA ASP A 142 -1.14 -13.27 13.65
C ASP A 142 -1.56 -13.96 14.97
N ASP A 143 -2.28 -15.07 14.94
CA ASP A 143 -2.42 -15.92 16.12
C ASP A 143 -1.29 -16.97 16.25
N ALA A 144 -1.20 -17.61 17.41
CA ALA A 144 -0.11 -18.54 17.73
C ALA A 144 -0.10 -19.79 16.83
N ASP A 145 -1.24 -20.13 16.24
CA ASP A 145 -1.47 -21.19 15.24
C ASP A 145 -1.66 -20.65 13.81
N GLY A 146 -1.75 -19.32 13.68
CA GLY A 146 -1.98 -18.62 12.43
C GLY A 146 -3.39 -18.73 11.87
N LEU A 147 -4.35 -19.03 12.75
CA LEU A 147 -5.77 -19.16 12.44
C LEU A 147 -6.54 -18.06 13.16
N TRP A 148 -7.61 -17.58 12.55
CA TRP A 148 -8.65 -16.84 13.24
C TRP A 148 -9.77 -17.81 13.60
N GLY A 149 -9.80 -18.23 14.87
CA GLY A 149 -10.64 -19.36 15.27
C GLY A 149 -10.17 -20.64 14.57
N ASP A 150 -11.01 -21.23 13.71
CA ASP A 150 -10.67 -22.43 12.94
C ASP A 150 -10.18 -22.10 11.50
N ASP A 151 -10.20 -20.82 11.10
CA ASP A 151 -10.02 -20.40 9.71
C ASP A 151 -8.65 -19.78 9.44
N ARG A 152 -8.00 -20.17 8.35
CA ARG A 152 -6.89 -19.43 7.77
C ARG A 152 -7.43 -18.37 6.81
N VAL A 153 -7.14 -17.11 7.09
CA VAL A 153 -7.70 -15.97 6.35
C VAL A 153 -6.59 -15.12 5.75
N VAL A 154 -6.77 -14.73 4.49
CA VAL A 154 -6.00 -13.67 3.87
C VAL A 154 -6.94 -12.50 3.59
N LEU A 155 -6.51 -11.29 3.94
CA LEU A 155 -7.23 -10.07 3.64
C LEU A 155 -6.54 -9.35 2.48
N SER A 156 -7.31 -8.88 1.51
CA SER A 156 -6.80 -7.98 0.47
C SER A 156 -7.61 -6.69 0.43
N GLY A 157 -6.94 -5.57 0.67
CA GLY A 157 -7.54 -4.26 0.68
C GLY A 157 -7.51 -3.61 -0.69
N TRP A 158 -8.64 -3.07 -1.11
CA TRP A 158 -8.84 -2.44 -2.41
C TRP A 158 -9.44 -1.04 -2.25
N THR A 159 -8.88 -0.08 -2.97
CA THR A 159 -9.40 1.28 -3.05
C THR A 159 -10.05 1.52 -4.41
N HIS A 160 -11.02 2.43 -4.45
CA HIS A 160 -11.62 2.89 -5.68
C HIS A 160 -10.60 3.69 -6.53
N ASN A 161 -10.65 3.53 -7.85
CA ASN A 161 -9.77 4.21 -8.79
C ASN A 161 -10.31 5.60 -9.15
N ASP A 162 -9.92 6.60 -8.37
CA ASP A 162 -10.40 7.99 -8.54
C ASP A 162 -9.84 8.68 -9.79
N ASP A 163 -8.75 8.18 -10.36
CA ASP A 163 -8.17 8.69 -11.61
C ASP A 163 -9.00 8.29 -12.85
N ARG A 164 -9.98 7.39 -12.68
CA ARG A 164 -10.83 6.93 -13.77
C ARG A 164 -11.90 7.98 -14.11
N ALA A 165 -11.88 8.42 -15.36
CA ALA A 165 -12.87 9.37 -15.86
C ALA A 165 -14.31 8.82 -15.83
N GLY A 166 -15.25 9.65 -15.38
CA GLY A 166 -16.68 9.34 -15.39
C GLY A 166 -17.18 8.51 -14.20
N GLU A 167 -16.35 8.24 -13.20
CA GLU A 167 -16.82 7.61 -11.95
C GLU A 167 -17.64 8.59 -11.10
N PRO A 168 -18.69 8.11 -10.40
CA PRO A 168 -19.49 8.94 -9.53
C PRO A 168 -18.68 9.54 -8.37
N GLU A 169 -19.00 10.77 -7.98
CA GLU A 169 -18.35 11.40 -6.82
C GLU A 169 -18.54 10.60 -5.53
N ALA A 170 -19.69 9.93 -5.39
CA ALA A 170 -20.01 9.10 -4.23
C ALA A 170 -19.00 7.94 -4.04
N ASP A 171 -18.44 7.44 -5.14
CA ASP A 171 -17.59 6.25 -5.17
C ASP A 171 -16.12 6.60 -4.85
N LYS A 172 -15.76 7.88 -4.83
CA LYS A 172 -14.36 8.31 -4.73
C LYS A 172 -13.67 7.87 -3.44
N GLY A 173 -12.55 7.17 -3.54
CA GLY A 173 -11.78 6.71 -2.40
C GLY A 173 -12.50 5.67 -1.54
N LEU A 174 -13.63 5.09 -1.99
CA LEU A 174 -14.25 3.97 -1.27
C LEU A 174 -13.23 2.86 -1.05
N ALA A 175 -13.26 2.27 0.14
CA ALA A 175 -12.33 1.26 0.59
C ALA A 175 -13.09 -0.04 0.91
N ARG A 176 -12.61 -1.18 0.37
CA ARG A 176 -13.18 -2.50 0.61
C ARG A 176 -12.09 -3.53 0.89
N VAL A 177 -12.43 -4.59 1.60
CA VAL A 177 -11.52 -5.70 1.89
C VAL A 177 -12.13 -7.00 1.37
N ALA A 178 -11.36 -7.77 0.62
CA ALA A 178 -11.68 -9.16 0.33
C ALA A 178 -11.25 -10.00 1.53
N PHE A 179 -12.21 -10.68 2.13
CA PHE A 179 -12.00 -11.74 3.11
C PHE A 179 -11.86 -13.04 2.33
N ILE A 180 -10.63 -13.56 2.26
CA ILE A 180 -10.27 -14.73 1.47
C ILE A 180 -10.16 -15.92 2.41
N ASP A 181 -11.00 -16.93 2.18
CA ASP A 181 -10.88 -18.26 2.76
C ASP A 181 -9.65 -18.94 2.16
N ALA A 182 -8.64 -19.13 3.00
CA ALA A 182 -7.37 -19.76 2.64
C ALA A 182 -7.16 -21.08 3.40
N ASN A 183 -8.26 -21.72 3.86
CA ASN A 183 -8.21 -23.04 4.49
C ASN A 183 -7.74 -24.13 3.52
N ASP A 184 -8.15 -24.03 2.25
CA ASP A 184 -7.67 -24.87 1.16
C ASP A 184 -6.84 -24.01 0.17
N PRO A 185 -5.50 -24.14 0.14
CA PRO A 185 -4.67 -23.37 -0.76
C PRO A 185 -4.92 -23.65 -2.25
N ASP A 186 -5.62 -24.73 -2.61
CA ASP A 186 -5.97 -25.02 -4.00
C ASP A 186 -7.35 -24.48 -4.42
N ASP A 187 -8.13 -23.89 -3.50
CA ASP A 187 -9.50 -23.41 -3.75
C ASP A 187 -9.83 -22.13 -2.95
N LEU A 188 -9.01 -21.09 -3.11
CA LEU A 188 -9.25 -19.79 -2.47
C LEU A 188 -10.58 -19.17 -2.95
N LYS A 189 -11.43 -18.79 -1.99
CA LYS A 189 -12.70 -18.09 -2.24
C LYS A 189 -12.76 -16.83 -1.40
N TYR A 190 -13.52 -15.84 -1.86
CA TYR A 190 -13.58 -14.58 -1.12
C TYR A 190 -14.93 -13.89 -1.16
N ARG A 191 -15.11 -13.02 -0.16
CA ARG A 191 -16.24 -12.11 -0.01
C ARG A 191 -15.76 -10.68 0.20
N TRP A 192 -16.42 -9.72 -0.43
CA TRP A 192 -16.15 -8.30 -0.22
C TRP A 192 -16.88 -7.76 1.02
N VAL A 193 -16.15 -6.99 1.82
CA VAL A 193 -16.64 -6.22 2.98
C VAL A 193 -16.28 -4.75 2.78
N LEU A 194 -17.23 -3.84 2.93
CA LEU A 194 -16.99 -2.40 2.80
C LEU A 194 -16.50 -1.80 4.13
N LEU A 195 -15.47 -0.96 4.10
CA LEU A 195 -15.03 -0.25 5.30
C LEU A 195 -15.91 0.99 5.54
N VAL A 196 -16.41 1.13 6.76
CA VAL A 196 -17.33 2.22 7.14
C VAL A 196 -16.91 2.86 8.46
N ALA A 197 -17.37 4.08 8.71
CA ALA A 197 -17.13 4.79 9.96
C ALA A 197 -18.49 5.12 10.59
N PRO A 198 -18.76 4.69 11.84
CA PRO A 198 -19.97 5.08 12.55
C PRO A 198 -20.09 6.60 12.64
N LEU A 199 -21.29 7.14 12.39
CA LEU A 199 -21.59 8.54 12.71
C LEU A 199 -21.86 8.71 14.21
N PRO A 200 -21.71 9.92 14.77
CA PRO A 200 -21.92 10.16 16.21
C PRO A 200 -23.22 9.55 16.74
N GLY A 201 -23.11 8.75 17.79
CA GLY A 201 -24.25 8.06 18.41
C GLY A 201 -24.63 6.72 17.78
N GLY A 202 -23.99 6.27 16.69
CA GLY A 202 -24.21 4.94 16.13
C GLY A 202 -25.56 4.75 15.43
N HIS A 203 -26.22 5.83 15.03
CA HIS A 203 -27.52 5.76 14.35
C HIS A 203 -27.42 5.71 12.83
N ASP A 204 -26.21 5.85 12.30
CA ASP A 204 -25.87 5.80 10.88
C ASP A 204 -24.34 5.55 10.71
N PHE A 205 -23.87 5.33 9.48
CA PHE A 205 -22.46 5.25 9.13
C PHE A 205 -22.16 5.87 7.76
N GLY A 206 -20.94 6.42 7.63
CA GLY A 206 -20.38 6.87 6.35
C GLY A 206 -19.36 5.88 5.80
N ALA A 207 -19.00 6.02 4.53
CA ALA A 207 -17.90 5.24 3.96
C ALA A 207 -16.56 5.67 4.55
N VAL A 208 -15.69 4.73 4.88
CA VAL A 208 -14.27 5.04 5.08
C VAL A 208 -13.67 5.29 3.70
N ARG A 209 -13.08 6.47 3.54
CA ARG A 209 -12.32 6.81 2.33
C ARG A 209 -10.83 6.64 2.60
N SER A 210 -10.21 5.70 1.90
CA SER A 210 -8.84 5.27 2.19
C SER A 210 -8.15 4.75 0.93
N ASP A 211 -6.85 5.03 0.81
CA ASP A 211 -6.00 4.48 -0.26
C ASP A 211 -5.50 3.05 0.08
N ILE A 212 -5.71 2.59 1.31
CA ILE A 212 -5.32 1.28 1.86
C ILE A 212 -3.90 0.82 1.41
N GLY A 213 -2.92 1.74 1.42
CA GLY A 213 -1.52 1.46 1.05
C GLY A 213 -0.84 0.41 1.93
N GLY A 214 -1.37 0.14 3.13
CA GLY A 214 -1.03 -1.04 3.91
C GLY A 214 -2.13 -1.46 4.89
N MET A 215 -2.04 -2.70 5.37
CA MET A 215 -2.91 -3.26 6.39
C MET A 215 -2.12 -4.12 7.37
N VAL A 216 -2.51 -4.08 8.65
CA VAL A 216 -1.98 -4.94 9.70
C VAL A 216 -3.14 -5.59 10.43
N TRP A 217 -3.20 -6.92 10.39
CA TRP A 217 -4.01 -7.70 11.31
C TRP A 217 -3.14 -8.04 12.52
N TYR A 218 -3.57 -7.59 13.70
CA TYR A 218 -2.94 -7.95 14.95
C TYR A 218 -3.99 -8.20 16.05
N GLN A 219 -4.02 -9.44 16.54
CA GLN A 219 -5.02 -9.95 17.46
C GLN A 219 -6.42 -9.78 16.85
N ASP A 220 -7.31 -9.05 17.52
CA ASP A 220 -8.67 -8.80 17.06
C ASP A 220 -8.80 -7.52 16.22
N LYS A 221 -7.70 -6.80 15.96
CA LYS A 221 -7.74 -5.54 15.23
C LYS A 221 -7.15 -5.66 13.82
N LEU A 222 -7.82 -4.98 12.89
CA LEU A 222 -7.28 -4.65 11.58
C LEU A 222 -7.00 -3.15 11.54
N ILE A 223 -5.73 -2.78 11.38
CA ILE A 223 -5.29 -1.39 11.19
C ILE A 223 -5.01 -1.16 9.71
N VAL A 224 -5.54 -0.07 9.16
CA VAL A 224 -5.46 0.26 7.74
C VAL A 224 -4.98 1.69 7.57
N THR A 225 -4.09 1.96 6.62
CA THR A 225 -3.70 3.33 6.28
C THR A 225 -4.90 4.15 5.80
N ALA A 226 -5.04 5.38 6.23
CA ALA A 226 -6.01 6.32 5.69
C ALA A 226 -5.56 6.87 4.31
N LYS A 227 -6.39 7.73 3.71
CA LYS A 227 -6.00 8.51 2.53
C LYS A 227 -5.03 9.62 2.94
N ASN A 228 -4.01 9.92 2.13
CA ASN A 228 -3.12 11.04 2.41
C ASN A 228 -3.89 12.37 2.34
N GLY A 229 -3.84 13.15 3.43
CA GLY A 229 -4.67 14.34 3.59
C GLY A 229 -6.15 14.03 3.85
N ALA A 230 -6.46 12.87 4.45
CA ALA A 230 -7.80 12.53 4.91
C ALA A 230 -8.36 13.55 5.90
N ASP A 231 -9.69 13.57 6.03
CA ASP A 231 -10.39 14.38 7.03
C ASP A 231 -9.80 14.11 8.43
N HIS A 232 -9.68 15.17 9.23
CA HIS A 232 -9.13 15.14 10.59
C HIS A 232 -7.69 14.62 10.71
N ASP A 233 -6.90 14.73 9.64
CA ASP A 233 -5.48 14.31 9.61
C ASP A 233 -5.29 12.83 9.98
N ASN A 234 -6.31 12.01 9.72
CA ASN A 234 -6.25 10.57 9.98
C ASN A 234 -5.12 9.95 9.16
N ALA A 235 -4.22 9.23 9.84
CA ALA A 235 -3.18 8.43 9.22
C ALA A 235 -3.58 6.95 9.16
N LEU A 236 -4.29 6.45 10.17
CA LEU A 236 -4.69 5.06 10.28
C LEU A 236 -6.13 4.95 10.77
N PHE A 237 -6.86 3.96 10.27
CA PHE A 237 -8.16 3.52 10.81
C PHE A 237 -8.01 2.16 11.49
N VAL A 238 -8.73 1.97 12.58
CA VAL A 238 -8.75 0.73 13.36
C VAL A 238 -10.12 0.10 13.24
N PHE A 239 -10.15 -1.19 12.91
CA PHE A 239 -11.35 -2.01 12.82
C PHE A 239 -11.22 -3.20 13.75
N ASP A 240 -12.36 -3.73 14.20
CA ASP A 240 -12.42 -4.92 15.06
C ASP A 240 -13.04 -6.08 14.29
N MET A 241 -12.32 -7.20 14.22
CA MET A 241 -12.72 -8.39 13.45
C MET A 241 -13.92 -9.11 14.04
N HIS A 242 -14.33 -8.78 15.27
CA HIS A 242 -15.57 -9.22 15.89
C HIS A 242 -16.78 -8.33 15.55
N HIS A 243 -16.58 -7.17 14.90
CA HIS A 243 -17.62 -6.16 14.65
C HIS A 243 -18.06 -6.09 13.18
N ILE A 244 -18.10 -7.21 12.45
CA ILE A 244 -18.63 -7.23 11.09
C ILE A 244 -20.17 -7.18 11.15
N LEU A 245 -20.79 -6.27 10.39
CA LEU A 245 -22.24 -6.11 10.36
C LEU A 245 -22.80 -6.45 8.97
N GLN A 246 -24.03 -6.94 8.91
CA GLN A 246 -24.70 -7.31 7.66
C GLN A 246 -25.71 -6.23 7.24
N THR A 247 -25.76 -5.93 5.95
CA THR A 247 -26.77 -5.05 5.37
C THR A 247 -27.97 -5.84 4.86
N ASP A 248 -29.15 -5.23 4.88
CA ASP A 248 -30.42 -5.84 4.48
C ASP A 248 -31.03 -5.19 3.23
N VAL A 249 -30.53 -4.03 2.79
CA VAL A 249 -30.98 -3.32 1.60
C VAL A 249 -29.88 -3.25 0.54
N LYS A 250 -30.14 -3.85 -0.63
CA LYS A 250 -29.26 -3.74 -1.80
C LYS A 250 -29.53 -2.44 -2.57
N SER A 251 -28.69 -1.43 -2.35
CA SER A 251 -28.73 -0.18 -3.13
C SER A 251 -27.33 0.43 -3.28
N GLY A 252 -27.21 1.49 -4.09
CA GLY A 252 -25.97 2.28 -4.21
C GLY A 252 -25.74 3.24 -3.03
N ALA A 253 -26.70 3.40 -2.11
CA ALA A 253 -26.53 4.23 -0.93
C ALA A 253 -25.61 3.56 0.10
N ILE A 254 -25.01 4.37 0.97
CA ILE A 254 -24.18 3.95 2.09
C ILE A 254 -24.79 4.54 3.35
N GLY A 255 -24.96 3.70 4.38
CA GLY A 255 -25.58 4.07 5.64
C GLY A 255 -27.04 3.66 5.72
N ARG A 256 -27.77 4.34 6.61
CA ARG A 256 -29.17 4.11 6.89
C ARG A 256 -30.05 4.60 5.75
N VAL A 257 -30.97 3.76 5.32
CA VAL A 257 -31.98 4.05 4.30
C VAL A 257 -33.38 3.81 4.86
N ARG A 258 -34.42 4.15 4.08
CA ARG A 258 -35.82 4.11 4.55
C ARG A 258 -36.24 2.74 5.13
N ASP A 259 -35.74 1.66 4.55
CA ASP A 259 -36.17 0.29 4.86
C ASP A 259 -35.06 -0.57 5.49
N GLY A 260 -33.96 0.04 5.96
CA GLY A 260 -32.84 -0.70 6.54
C GLY A 260 -31.50 -0.02 6.32
N TRP A 261 -30.49 -0.81 5.96
CA TRP A 261 -29.09 -0.45 5.86
C TRP A 261 -28.53 -0.87 4.50
N SER A 262 -27.75 0.02 3.88
CA SER A 262 -27.14 -0.22 2.58
C SER A 262 -25.65 0.11 2.63
N ALA A 263 -24.86 -0.63 1.87
CA ALA A 263 -23.42 -0.44 1.78
C ALA A 263 -22.95 -0.55 0.33
N HIS A 264 -23.47 0.30 -0.56
CA HIS A 264 -23.05 0.34 -1.96
C HIS A 264 -23.09 -1.04 -2.66
N GLY A 265 -24.16 -1.81 -2.40
CA GLY A 265 -24.35 -3.16 -2.92
C GLY A 265 -23.57 -4.28 -2.22
N TYR A 266 -22.70 -3.96 -1.26
CA TYR A 266 -22.02 -4.95 -0.42
C TYR A 266 -22.95 -5.46 0.69
N GLU A 267 -22.83 -6.75 1.00
CA GLU A 267 -23.64 -7.43 2.02
C GLU A 267 -23.09 -7.24 3.43
N TYR A 268 -21.80 -6.91 3.56
CA TYR A 268 -21.14 -6.76 4.84
C TYR A 268 -20.40 -5.42 4.91
N VAL A 269 -20.39 -4.85 6.11
CA VAL A 269 -19.58 -3.69 6.46
C VAL A 269 -18.70 -4.02 7.66
N LEU A 270 -17.53 -3.38 7.71
CA LEU A 270 -16.62 -3.42 8.85
C LEU A 270 -16.49 -1.98 9.39
N PRO A 271 -17.16 -1.64 10.50
CA PRO A 271 -17.11 -0.31 11.10
C PRO A 271 -15.79 -0.05 11.81
N ALA A 272 -15.22 1.15 11.61
CA ALA A 272 -14.08 1.61 12.36
C ALA A 272 -14.43 1.75 13.84
N VAL A 273 -13.59 1.18 14.70
CA VAL A 273 -13.66 1.30 16.17
C VAL A 273 -12.73 2.40 16.69
N GLY A 274 -11.86 2.93 15.84
CA GLY A 274 -11.03 4.09 16.16
C GLY A 274 -10.18 4.55 14.97
N SER A 275 -9.35 5.56 15.22
CA SER A 275 -8.35 6.05 14.28
C SER A 275 -7.13 6.59 15.01
N TYR A 276 -6.04 6.73 14.27
CA TYR A 276 -4.85 7.46 14.69
C TYR A 276 -4.62 8.63 13.74
N ASN A 277 -4.64 9.86 14.28
CA ASN A 277 -4.35 11.07 13.51
C ASN A 277 -2.91 11.53 13.74
N LEU A 278 -2.34 12.22 12.75
CA LEU A 278 -1.03 12.86 12.87
C LEU A 278 -1.14 14.08 13.80
N THR A 279 -0.25 14.20 14.79
CA THR A 279 -0.28 15.36 15.71
C THR A 279 0.30 16.63 15.08
N GLY A 280 1.15 16.48 14.07
CA GLY A 280 1.73 17.59 13.29
C GLY A 280 0.81 18.16 12.21
N GLY A 281 -0.43 17.67 12.09
CA GLY A 281 -1.38 18.03 11.04
C GLY A 281 -1.24 17.16 9.78
N ALA A 282 -1.90 17.57 8.70
CA ALA A 282 -1.91 16.85 7.42
C ALA A 282 -0.49 16.54 6.91
N CYS A 283 -0.29 15.29 6.48
CA CYS A 283 0.95 14.90 5.83
C CYS A 283 1.12 15.53 4.44
N THR A 284 2.36 15.64 3.98
CA THR A 284 2.66 15.93 2.57
C THR A 284 3.93 15.23 2.13
N ALA A 285 3.92 14.70 0.92
CA ALA A 285 5.09 14.09 0.30
C ALA A 285 5.94 15.08 -0.52
N SER A 286 5.54 16.36 -0.57
CA SER A 286 6.25 17.38 -1.35
C SER A 286 7.38 18.06 -0.61
N ASP A 287 7.50 17.83 0.70
CA ASP A 287 8.46 18.51 1.59
C ASP A 287 8.98 17.51 2.62
N ASP A 288 10.27 17.20 2.50
CA ASP A 288 10.95 16.28 3.41
C ASP A 288 10.92 16.77 4.87
N SER A 289 10.82 18.08 5.12
CA SER A 289 10.73 18.61 6.49
C SER A 289 9.33 18.55 7.11
N ALA A 290 8.32 18.09 6.36
CA ALA A 290 6.94 18.02 6.81
C ALA A 290 6.60 16.69 7.50
N VAL A 291 5.33 16.56 7.91
CA VAL A 291 4.80 15.30 8.45
C VAL A 291 4.75 14.25 7.34
N PRO A 292 5.40 13.09 7.50
CA PRO A 292 5.45 12.07 6.46
C PRO A 292 4.11 11.39 6.26
N CYS A 293 3.80 11.06 5.01
CA CYS A 293 2.60 10.32 4.66
C CYS A 293 2.83 8.81 4.83
N PHE A 294 1.86 8.09 5.39
CA PHE A 294 1.91 6.63 5.47
C PHE A 294 1.74 6.03 4.07
N GLY A 295 2.75 5.32 3.58
CA GLY A 295 2.70 4.63 2.29
C GLY A 295 2.31 3.17 2.42
N SER A 296 2.97 2.45 3.32
CA SER A 296 2.67 1.06 3.62
C SER A 296 2.88 0.78 5.09
N ILE A 297 2.19 -0.25 5.60
CA ILE A 297 2.34 -0.75 6.97
C ILE A 297 2.37 -2.28 6.97
N SER A 298 3.03 -2.85 7.96
CA SER A 298 3.09 -4.29 8.19
C SER A 298 3.33 -4.63 9.66
N LEU A 299 3.22 -5.92 10.00
CA LEU A 299 3.43 -6.43 11.36
C LEU A 299 4.85 -6.97 11.51
N ASP A 300 5.54 -6.54 12.57
CA ASP A 300 6.76 -7.20 13.06
C ASP A 300 6.49 -7.90 14.39
N ARG A 301 6.70 -9.22 14.39
CA ARG A 301 6.57 -10.14 15.55
C ARG A 301 7.89 -10.52 16.19
N THR A 302 8.98 -10.04 15.62
CA THR A 302 10.33 -10.31 16.05
C THR A 302 10.87 -9.21 16.96
N SER A 303 10.19 -8.06 16.99
CA SER A 303 10.33 -7.03 18.01
C SER A 303 9.68 -7.44 19.34
N THR A 304 10.05 -6.76 20.43
CA THR A 304 9.44 -6.97 21.74
C THR A 304 9.25 -5.62 22.45
N PRO A 305 8.00 -5.16 22.66
CA PRO A 305 6.74 -5.77 22.18
C PRO A 305 6.67 -5.85 20.65
N ASN A 306 5.74 -6.66 20.13
CA ASN A 306 5.43 -6.66 18.69
C ASN A 306 5.11 -5.23 18.23
N SER A 307 5.38 -4.92 16.97
CA SER A 307 5.24 -3.55 16.45
C SER A 307 4.58 -3.49 15.08
N LEU A 308 3.82 -2.42 14.85
CA LEU A 308 3.45 -1.97 13.52
C LEU A 308 4.66 -1.27 12.90
N VAL A 309 5.02 -1.65 11.69
CA VAL A 309 6.10 -1.07 10.90
C VAL A 309 5.48 -0.24 9.78
N ALA A 310 6.08 0.90 9.45
CA ALA A 310 5.59 1.83 8.45
C ALA A 310 6.71 2.32 7.53
N GLY A 311 6.35 2.60 6.28
CA GLY A 311 7.20 3.22 5.28
C GLY A 311 6.53 4.45 4.67
N GLU A 312 7.31 5.50 4.46
CA GLU A 312 6.83 6.77 3.92
C GLU A 312 6.37 6.61 2.47
N TRP A 313 5.26 7.27 2.15
CA TRP A 313 4.77 7.34 0.78
C TRP A 313 5.57 8.38 -0.02
N SER A 314 6.07 7.95 -1.18
CA SER A 314 6.53 8.82 -2.25
C SER A 314 6.07 8.29 -3.61
N ALA A 315 6.11 9.13 -4.64
CA ALA A 315 5.76 8.69 -5.98
C ALA A 315 6.86 7.79 -6.56
N PRO A 316 6.51 6.78 -7.38
CA PRO A 316 7.53 5.97 -8.06
C PRO A 316 8.45 6.83 -8.92
N GLY A 317 9.75 6.63 -8.76
CA GLY A 317 10.78 7.39 -9.48
C GLY A 317 11.16 8.72 -8.85
N ASP A 318 10.57 9.09 -7.71
CA ASP A 318 11.10 10.19 -6.89
C ASP A 318 12.54 9.89 -6.45
N THR A 319 13.34 10.92 -6.19
CA THR A 319 14.76 10.78 -5.82
C THR A 319 15.05 11.29 -4.40
N GLY A 320 14.01 11.68 -3.66
CA GLY A 320 14.15 12.09 -2.26
C GLY A 320 14.26 10.88 -1.33
N PRO A 321 14.85 11.04 -0.14
CA PRO A 321 14.85 10.00 0.87
C PRO A 321 13.42 9.68 1.31
N ALA A 322 13.25 8.52 1.93
CA ALA A 322 12.02 8.10 2.58
C ALA A 322 12.30 7.67 4.01
N ARG A 323 11.29 7.79 4.88
CA ARG A 323 11.37 7.32 6.27
C ARG A 323 10.81 5.92 6.42
N LEU A 324 11.40 5.17 7.34
CA LEU A 324 10.89 3.91 7.87
C LEU A 324 10.76 4.07 9.39
N TRP A 325 9.67 3.61 9.99
CA TRP A 325 9.48 3.73 11.44
C TRP A 325 8.57 2.65 12.00
N ARG A 326 8.48 2.55 13.33
CA ARG A 326 7.58 1.60 14.00
C ARG A 326 6.89 2.19 15.23
N TYR A 327 5.77 1.57 15.60
CA TYR A 327 5.07 1.75 16.86
C TYR A 327 4.81 0.40 17.51
N HIS A 328 5.08 0.25 18.80
CA HIS A 328 4.76 -0.95 19.54
C HIS A 328 3.24 -1.09 19.73
N PHE A 329 2.76 -2.33 19.71
CA PHE A 329 1.43 -2.65 20.18
C PHE A 329 1.37 -2.63 21.70
N SER A 330 0.22 -2.25 22.24
CA SER A 330 -0.01 -2.27 23.69
C SER A 330 0.05 -3.69 24.23
N THR A 331 0.61 -3.83 25.44
CA THR A 331 0.60 -5.08 26.21
C THR A 331 -0.49 -5.08 27.30
N ALA A 332 -1.27 -4.00 27.40
CA ALA A 332 -2.37 -3.90 28.34
C ALA A 332 -3.58 -4.71 27.86
N LEU A 333 -4.22 -5.43 28.80
CA LEU A 333 -5.33 -6.35 28.49
C LEU A 333 -6.59 -5.66 27.97
N ASP A 334 -6.80 -4.38 28.33
CA ASP A 334 -7.91 -3.55 27.89
C ASP A 334 -7.60 -2.79 26.59
N ARG A 335 -6.44 -3.06 25.96
CA ARG A 335 -5.96 -2.40 24.75
C ARG A 335 -5.45 -3.40 23.71
N THR A 336 -6.02 -4.61 23.71
CA THR A 336 -5.74 -5.67 22.74
C THR A 336 -5.81 -5.14 21.31
N GLY A 337 -4.79 -5.46 20.52
CA GLY A 337 -4.67 -5.07 19.11
C GLY A 337 -4.38 -3.59 18.85
N LEU A 338 -4.39 -2.72 19.87
CA LEU A 338 -4.15 -1.28 19.72
C LEU A 338 -2.68 -0.92 19.88
N LEU A 339 -2.28 0.23 19.32
CA LEU A 339 -0.96 0.80 19.54
C LEU A 339 -0.80 1.24 21.01
N GLY A 340 0.45 1.19 21.49
CA GLY A 340 0.80 1.69 22.81
C GLY A 340 0.63 3.20 22.88
N ALA A 341 -0.38 3.65 23.63
CA ALA A 341 -0.66 5.07 23.83
C ALA A 341 -0.45 5.47 25.30
N THR A 342 -0.04 6.72 25.51
CA THR A 342 -0.10 7.36 26.82
C THR A 342 -1.55 7.57 27.27
N SER A 343 -1.76 7.94 28.54
CA SER A 343 -3.10 8.28 29.04
C SER A 343 -3.78 9.46 28.31
N GLY A 344 -2.99 10.26 27.57
CA GLY A 344 -3.50 11.35 26.73
C GLY A 344 -3.77 10.94 25.27
N GLY A 345 -3.73 9.64 24.95
CA GLY A 345 -3.95 9.14 23.59
C GLY A 345 -2.75 9.33 22.65
N ILE A 346 -1.60 9.79 23.16
CA ILE A 346 -0.41 10.01 22.35
C ILE A 346 0.34 8.69 22.12
N VAL A 347 0.69 8.41 20.86
CA VAL A 347 1.49 7.27 20.42
C VAL A 347 2.79 7.80 19.80
N ASP A 348 3.92 7.43 20.39
CA ASP A 348 5.25 7.83 19.93
C ASP A 348 5.90 6.72 19.10
N ALA A 349 6.64 7.10 18.05
CA ALA A 349 7.44 6.13 17.30
C ALA A 349 8.64 5.65 18.14
N ASP A 350 8.86 4.34 18.19
CA ASP A 350 9.91 3.74 19.03
C ASP A 350 11.28 3.73 18.34
N GLU A 351 11.27 3.59 17.02
CA GLU A 351 12.46 3.49 16.18
C GLU A 351 12.11 4.05 14.79
N ALA A 352 13.03 4.82 14.22
CA ALA A 352 12.88 5.43 12.92
C ALA A 352 14.22 5.53 12.18
N TYR A 353 14.14 5.42 10.86
CA TYR A 353 15.27 5.44 9.94
C TYR A 353 14.94 6.28 8.71
N GLU A 354 15.98 6.82 8.10
CA GLU A 354 15.97 7.33 6.73
C GLU A 354 16.60 6.28 5.80
N THR A 355 16.01 6.12 4.62
CA THR A 355 16.54 5.34 3.50
C THR A 355 16.60 6.20 2.24
N GLU A 356 17.58 5.97 1.38
CA GLU A 356 17.64 6.56 0.04
C GLU A 356 16.77 5.79 -0.97
N ALA A 357 16.14 4.68 -0.55
CA ALA A 357 15.11 4.02 -1.35
C ALA A 357 13.85 4.89 -1.37
N SER A 358 13.27 5.05 -2.55
CA SER A 358 12.10 5.90 -2.79
C SER A 358 10.98 5.12 -3.49
N GLY A 359 9.78 5.70 -3.60
CA GLY A 359 8.66 5.04 -4.25
C GLY A 359 8.25 3.74 -3.56
N LEU A 360 8.40 3.69 -2.23
CA LEU A 360 8.18 2.50 -1.43
C LEU A 360 6.72 2.03 -1.53
N ARG A 361 6.53 0.73 -1.73
CA ARG A 361 5.21 0.08 -1.86
C ARG A 361 4.91 -0.91 -0.76
N GLY A 362 5.93 -1.47 -0.14
CA GLY A 362 5.80 -2.39 0.99
C GLY A 362 7.01 -2.27 1.91
N VAL A 363 6.79 -2.55 3.18
CA VAL A 363 7.83 -2.57 4.22
C VAL A 363 7.62 -3.79 5.09
N ILE A 364 8.68 -4.46 5.51
CA ILE A 364 8.69 -5.49 6.55
C ILE A 364 9.91 -5.25 7.43
N SER A 365 9.75 -5.34 8.75
CA SER A 365 10.89 -5.55 9.64
C SER A 365 10.87 -6.99 10.13
N HIS A 366 12.02 -7.66 10.05
CA HIS A 366 12.17 -9.03 10.51
C HIS A 366 13.57 -9.20 11.08
N LYS A 367 13.65 -9.65 12.33
CA LYS A 367 14.89 -10.04 12.99
C LYS A 367 15.07 -11.55 12.91
N PRO A 368 16.04 -12.03 12.11
CA PRO A 368 16.34 -13.45 12.05
C PRO A 368 16.72 -14.01 13.42
N ASN A 369 16.42 -15.30 13.65
CA ASN A 369 16.78 -15.97 14.90
C ASN A 369 18.29 -15.88 15.16
N GLY A 370 18.65 -15.34 16.33
CA GLY A 370 20.05 -15.17 16.75
C GLY A 370 20.76 -13.94 16.17
N ALA A 371 20.11 -13.15 15.31
CA ALA A 371 20.64 -11.86 14.87
C ALA A 371 20.64 -10.83 16.03
N SER A 372 21.54 -9.86 15.97
CA SER A 372 21.57 -8.74 16.92
C SER A 372 20.52 -7.68 16.58
N GLU A 373 20.31 -7.43 15.30
CA GLU A 373 19.46 -6.38 14.74
C GLU A 373 18.44 -6.94 13.75
N ALA A 374 17.41 -6.15 13.44
CA ALA A 374 16.40 -6.49 12.46
C ALA A 374 16.84 -6.04 11.07
N ASP A 375 16.48 -6.82 10.06
CA ASP A 375 16.54 -6.40 8.67
C ASP A 375 15.21 -5.74 8.28
N TRP A 376 15.30 -4.70 7.46
CA TRP A 376 14.17 -4.00 6.86
C TRP A 376 14.08 -4.35 5.39
N TYR A 377 12.99 -4.99 4.99
CA TYR A 377 12.72 -5.31 3.60
C TYR A 377 11.80 -4.24 3.01
N VAL A 378 12.26 -3.53 1.98
CA VAL A 378 11.50 -2.48 1.31
C VAL A 378 11.29 -2.80 -0.17
N ASP A 379 10.03 -2.82 -0.58
CA ASP A 379 9.63 -2.97 -1.97
C ASP A 379 9.65 -1.60 -2.64
N GLN A 380 10.60 -1.40 -3.55
CA GLN A 380 10.77 -0.18 -4.32
C GLN A 380 10.14 -0.34 -5.71
N ALA A 381 9.13 0.49 -6.00
CA ALA A 381 8.57 0.58 -7.34
C ALA A 381 9.58 1.24 -8.30
N PRO A 382 9.66 0.74 -9.56
CA PRO A 382 10.47 1.39 -10.57
C PRO A 382 9.82 2.71 -11.01
N GLY A 383 10.64 3.68 -11.42
CA GLY A 383 10.12 4.92 -12.04
C GLY A 383 9.42 4.68 -13.39
N ASP A 384 9.81 3.61 -14.09
CA ASP A 384 9.13 3.13 -15.30
C ASP A 384 8.12 2.03 -14.95
N ARG A 385 6.86 2.25 -15.31
CA ARG A 385 5.73 1.42 -14.91
C ARG A 385 5.81 0.00 -15.48
N ASP A 386 6.48 -0.22 -16.61
CA ASP A 386 6.46 -1.55 -17.27
C ASP A 386 7.55 -2.50 -16.74
N LYS A 387 8.29 -2.07 -15.71
CA LYS A 387 9.43 -2.82 -15.15
C LYS A 387 9.07 -3.52 -13.85
N HIS A 388 9.90 -4.50 -13.53
CA HIS A 388 9.95 -5.14 -12.22
C HIS A 388 10.48 -4.16 -11.17
N GLY A 389 9.99 -4.28 -9.94
CA GLY A 389 10.52 -3.54 -8.80
C GLY A 389 11.79 -4.17 -8.24
N THR A 390 12.30 -3.57 -7.17
CA THR A 390 13.43 -4.10 -6.40
C THR A 390 12.97 -4.32 -4.97
N LEU A 391 13.23 -5.51 -4.42
CA LEU A 391 13.09 -5.78 -3.00
C LEU A 391 14.46 -5.65 -2.33
N TRP A 392 14.66 -4.58 -1.56
CA TRP A 392 15.89 -4.35 -0.81
C TRP A 392 15.78 -4.94 0.58
N ARG A 393 16.83 -5.61 1.06
CA ARG A 393 17.10 -5.85 2.48
C ARG A 393 18.06 -4.76 2.95
N GLN A 394 17.67 -3.95 3.94
CA GLN A 394 18.48 -2.89 4.51
C GLN A 394 18.62 -3.04 6.03
N ASN A 395 19.78 -2.65 6.54
CA ASN A 395 20.03 -2.39 7.95
C ASN A 395 21.07 -1.25 8.06
N GLU A 396 21.57 -0.94 9.26
CA GLU A 396 22.58 0.10 9.44
C GLU A 396 23.95 -0.26 8.82
N GLY A 397 24.17 -1.55 8.50
CA GLY A 397 25.39 -2.05 7.89
C GLY A 397 25.40 -1.95 6.35
N GLY A 398 24.25 -1.97 5.69
CA GLY A 398 24.19 -1.86 4.23
C GLY A 398 22.82 -2.19 3.63
N ALA A 399 22.82 -2.39 2.31
CA ALA A 399 21.64 -2.78 1.55
C ALA A 399 22.00 -3.77 0.44
N ASP A 400 21.19 -4.83 0.34
CA ASP A 400 21.33 -5.91 -0.64
C ASP A 400 20.00 -6.15 -1.36
N ALA A 401 20.08 -6.60 -2.61
CA ALA A 401 18.93 -7.04 -3.39
C ALA A 401 19.33 -8.20 -4.31
N ALA A 402 18.35 -9.03 -4.65
CA ALA A 402 18.53 -10.11 -5.61
C ALA A 402 19.01 -9.57 -6.98
N ARG A 403 19.85 -10.34 -7.68
CA ARG A 403 20.27 -10.02 -9.05
C ARG A 403 19.64 -10.97 -10.05
N CYS A 404 18.93 -10.38 -11.00
CA CYS A 404 18.22 -11.10 -12.03
C CYS A 404 19.21 -11.88 -12.90
N THR A 405 18.94 -13.16 -13.10
CA THR A 405 19.83 -14.03 -13.88
C THR A 405 19.92 -13.58 -15.33
N ALA A 406 18.82 -13.10 -15.90
CA ALA A 406 18.69 -12.75 -17.32
C ALA A 406 19.43 -11.46 -17.73
N ASP A 407 19.31 -10.38 -16.94
CA ASP A 407 19.81 -9.05 -17.31
C ASP A 407 20.79 -8.44 -16.28
N ARG A 408 21.06 -9.17 -15.19
CA ARG A 408 21.99 -8.78 -14.11
C ARG A 408 21.59 -7.50 -13.37
N THR A 409 20.35 -7.04 -13.52
CA THR A 409 19.79 -5.92 -12.77
C THR A 409 19.27 -6.38 -11.40
N ASN A 410 18.93 -5.44 -10.52
CA ASN A 410 18.23 -5.74 -9.27
C ASN A 410 16.70 -5.69 -9.40
N ALA A 411 16.19 -5.39 -10.60
CA ALA A 411 14.76 -5.25 -10.87
C ALA A 411 14.12 -6.64 -11.04
N CYS A 412 14.05 -7.39 -9.93
CA CYS A 412 13.61 -8.78 -9.93
C CYS A 412 12.30 -9.01 -9.20
N TRP A 413 11.86 -8.03 -8.41
CA TRP A 413 10.61 -8.12 -7.68
C TRP A 413 9.41 -8.01 -8.62
N GLY A 414 8.21 -8.36 -8.14
CA GLY A 414 7.01 -8.33 -8.98
C GLY A 414 6.77 -6.95 -9.62
N ARG A 415 6.01 -6.92 -10.71
CA ARG A 415 5.59 -5.65 -11.32
C ARG A 415 4.40 -5.09 -10.58
N HIS A 416 4.41 -3.78 -10.36
CA HIS A 416 3.29 -3.06 -9.72
C HIS A 416 2.89 -3.66 -8.36
N THR A 417 3.86 -4.16 -7.61
CA THR A 417 3.63 -4.71 -6.28
C THR A 417 3.15 -3.62 -5.33
N GLU A 418 2.26 -3.99 -4.43
CA GLU A 418 1.78 -3.13 -3.35
C GLU A 418 1.68 -3.94 -2.07
N SER A 419 2.14 -3.34 -0.97
CA SER A 419 2.17 -3.87 0.39
C SER A 419 2.91 -5.20 0.52
N MET A 420 3.26 -5.53 1.75
CA MET A 420 3.79 -6.85 2.12
C MET A 420 3.27 -7.22 3.49
N SER A 421 2.98 -8.51 3.69
CA SER A 421 2.65 -9.09 5.00
C SER A 421 3.47 -10.36 5.21
N TYR A 422 4.07 -10.52 6.38
CA TYR A 422 4.85 -11.71 6.71
C TYR A 422 4.02 -12.70 7.53
N ALA A 423 3.84 -13.90 6.99
CA ALA A 423 3.17 -15.02 7.65
C ALA A 423 4.22 -15.84 8.43
N LYS A 424 4.24 -15.70 9.76
CA LYS A 424 5.25 -16.33 10.64
C LYS A 424 5.20 -17.86 10.62
N GLN A 425 4.02 -18.47 10.51
CA GLN A 425 3.85 -19.92 10.53
C GLN A 425 4.39 -20.58 9.26
N THR A 426 4.19 -19.95 8.10
CA THR A 426 4.68 -20.48 6.82
C THR A 426 6.06 -19.94 6.43
N GLY A 427 6.48 -18.82 7.02
CA GLY A 427 7.71 -18.12 6.66
C GLY A 427 7.62 -17.40 5.33
N GLU A 428 6.42 -17.11 4.85
CA GLU A 428 6.17 -16.52 3.53
C GLU A 428 5.83 -15.02 3.62
N LEU A 429 6.38 -14.25 2.69
CA LEU A 429 5.94 -12.91 2.37
C LEU A 429 4.76 -13.00 1.41
N TRP A 430 3.62 -12.47 1.84
CA TRP A 430 2.46 -12.22 1.00
C TRP A 430 2.55 -10.81 0.42
N THR A 431 2.26 -10.69 -0.87
CA THR A 431 2.13 -9.40 -1.57
C THR A 431 1.16 -9.54 -2.75
N LEU A 432 0.79 -8.44 -3.38
CA LEU A 432 -0.10 -8.43 -4.52
C LEU A 432 0.33 -7.41 -5.57
N THR A 433 -0.23 -7.52 -6.78
CA THR A 433 0.00 -6.55 -7.86
C THR A 433 -1.26 -5.73 -8.15
N GLN A 434 -1.12 -4.41 -8.25
CA GLN A 434 -2.25 -3.49 -8.40
C GLN A 434 -2.89 -3.52 -9.81
N ARG A 435 -2.05 -3.58 -10.84
CA ARG A 435 -2.45 -3.23 -12.21
C ARG A 435 -1.54 -3.85 -13.25
N THR A 436 -1.92 -3.64 -14.51
CA THR A 436 -1.11 -3.87 -15.70
C THR A 436 -0.81 -2.55 -16.42
N ALA A 437 0.21 -2.58 -17.28
CA ALA A 437 0.49 -1.54 -18.27
C ALA A 437 -0.71 -1.24 -19.19
N ASN A 438 -1.45 -2.30 -19.57
CA ASN A 438 -2.65 -2.22 -20.40
C ASN A 438 -3.91 -2.44 -19.56
N GLN A 439 -4.65 -1.36 -19.28
CA GLN A 439 -5.86 -1.35 -18.42
C GLN A 439 -6.99 -2.32 -18.84
N THR A 440 -6.86 -2.99 -19.99
CA THR A 440 -7.82 -4.01 -20.46
C THR A 440 -7.36 -5.46 -20.25
N ALA A 441 -6.10 -5.67 -19.88
CA ALA A 441 -5.53 -6.99 -19.63
C ALA A 441 -5.45 -7.29 -18.11
N PRO A 442 -5.77 -8.52 -17.68
CA PRO A 442 -5.62 -8.90 -16.28
C PRO A 442 -4.13 -9.00 -15.92
N GLY A 443 -3.73 -8.46 -14.78
CA GLY A 443 -2.37 -8.65 -14.23
C GLY A 443 -2.30 -8.35 -12.75
N ARG A 444 -3.41 -8.64 -12.08
CA ARG A 444 -3.54 -8.62 -10.64
C ARG A 444 -3.34 -10.03 -10.16
N VAL A 445 -2.32 -10.23 -9.34
CA VAL A 445 -2.01 -11.52 -8.75
C VAL A 445 -1.70 -11.30 -7.28
N LEU A 446 -2.21 -12.18 -6.43
CA LEU A 446 -1.82 -12.34 -5.03
C LEU A 446 -0.82 -13.48 -5.00
N TYR A 447 0.36 -13.28 -4.41
CA TYR A 447 1.39 -14.31 -4.43
C TYR A 447 2.22 -14.32 -3.16
N THR A 448 2.93 -15.43 -2.96
CA THR A 448 3.81 -15.64 -1.83
C THR A 448 5.24 -15.90 -2.27
N VAL A 449 6.19 -15.46 -1.46
CA VAL A 449 7.62 -15.77 -1.60
C VAL A 449 8.17 -16.13 -0.23
N PRO A 450 8.85 -17.27 -0.02
CA PRO A 450 9.50 -17.57 1.24
C PRO A 450 10.54 -16.50 1.58
N LEU A 451 10.51 -15.95 2.79
CA LEU A 451 11.49 -14.93 3.22
C LEU A 451 12.92 -15.49 3.17
N SER A 452 13.09 -16.78 3.43
CA SER A 452 14.38 -17.47 3.28
C SER A 452 14.86 -17.51 1.82
N ALA A 453 13.96 -17.61 0.84
CA ALA A 453 14.34 -17.57 -0.57
C ALA A 453 14.77 -16.16 -0.97
N VAL A 454 14.11 -15.13 -0.45
CA VAL A 454 14.54 -13.72 -0.61
C VAL A 454 15.95 -13.54 -0.04
N ALA A 455 16.18 -13.95 1.21
CA ALA A 455 17.49 -13.83 1.84
C ALA A 455 18.60 -14.57 1.05
N ASN A 456 18.35 -15.82 0.65
CA ASN A 456 19.32 -16.61 -0.10
C ASN A 456 19.64 -16.04 -1.49
N SER A 457 18.72 -15.27 -2.09
CA SER A 457 18.93 -14.66 -3.41
C SER A 457 19.83 -13.41 -3.38
N MET A 458 20.09 -12.87 -2.19
CA MET A 458 20.89 -11.67 -1.94
C MET A 458 22.35 -11.98 -1.59
N ASP A 459 22.65 -13.24 -1.23
CA ASP A 459 23.98 -13.76 -0.91
C ASP A 459 24.69 -14.30 -2.18
#